data_AF-A0A3D5A3B5-F1
#
_entry.id   AF-A0A3D5A3B5-F1
#
_cell.length_a   1.000
_cell.length_b   1.000
_cell.length_c   1.000
_cell.angle_alpha   90.00
_cell.angle_beta   90.00
_cell.angle_gamma   90.00
#
_symmetry.space_group_name_H-M   'P 1'
#
loop_
_entity.id
_entity.type
_entity.pdbx_description
1 polymer ?
#
loop_
_entity_poly.entity_id
_entity_poly.type
_entity_poly.pdbx_seq_one_letter_code
_entity_poly.pdbx_strand_id
1 'polypeptide(L)'
;MGSVSMGMASRKVLVVDDERTVKRLLEFGFTRAGYEIVTAADSAEGLELARTACPDYIMLNLATPRTAGCEMLHAVKADPATAGIPVVLVTDFGRDDDIFQGWLAGVSAYITNPVNVEDLSTLLQRIESYRNAA
;
A
#
# COMPACT_ATOMS: atom_id res chain seq x y z
N MET A 1 -36.96 9.58 -5.25
CA MET A 1 -35.77 10.43 -5.42
C MET A 1 -34.58 9.52 -5.56
N GLY A 2 -34.11 9.34 -6.79
CA GLY A 2 -32.96 8.47 -7.08
C GLY A 2 -31.70 9.13 -6.54
N SER A 3 -31.05 8.49 -5.58
CA SER A 3 -29.68 8.86 -5.23
C SER A 3 -28.80 8.43 -6.41
N VAL A 4 -28.16 9.41 -7.02
CA VAL A 4 -27.12 9.17 -8.01
C VAL A 4 -25.95 8.55 -7.26
N SER A 5 -25.81 7.23 -7.30
CA SER A 5 -24.54 6.57 -7.03
C SER A 5 -23.62 6.91 -8.21
N MET A 6 -22.86 8.00 -8.10
CA MET A 6 -21.69 8.20 -8.97
C MET A 6 -20.81 6.96 -8.76
N GLY A 7 -20.74 6.11 -9.78
CA GLY A 7 -19.87 4.95 -9.78
C GLY A 7 -18.43 5.42 -9.64
N MET A 8 -17.93 5.45 -8.42
CA MET A 8 -16.51 5.51 -8.16
C MET A 8 -15.97 4.17 -8.65
N ALA A 9 -15.13 4.19 -9.69
CA ALA A 9 -14.38 3.01 -10.07
C ALA A 9 -13.68 2.48 -8.81
N SER A 10 -13.79 1.17 -8.56
CA SER A 10 -13.18 0.53 -7.40
C SER A 10 -11.68 0.85 -7.42
N ARG A 11 -11.18 1.47 -6.34
CA ARG A 11 -9.76 1.81 -6.20
C ARG A 11 -8.97 0.52 -6.02
N LYS A 12 -7.79 0.44 -6.64
CA LYS A 12 -6.95 -0.76 -6.61
C LYS A 12 -5.79 -0.62 -5.62
N VAL A 13 -5.64 -1.61 -4.75
CA VAL A 13 -4.53 -1.69 -3.78
C VAL A 13 -3.65 -2.88 -4.14
N LEU A 14 -2.34 -2.65 -4.23
CA LEU A 14 -1.34 -3.72 -4.28
C LEU A 14 -0.83 -3.99 -2.87
N VAL A 15 -0.94 -5.23 -2.38
CA VAL A 15 -0.35 -5.68 -1.12
C VAL A 15 0.84 -6.58 -1.40
N VAL A 16 2.01 -6.22 -0.87
CA VAL A 16 3.25 -6.98 -1.00
C VAL A 16 3.64 -7.51 0.37
N ASP A 17 3.45 -8.80 0.57
CA ASP A 17 3.71 -9.49 1.83
C ASP A 17 3.95 -10.99 1.57
N ASP A 18 4.96 -11.56 2.22
CA ASP A 18 5.28 -13.00 2.12
C ASP A 18 4.34 -13.86 2.97
N GLU A 19 3.71 -13.28 3.99
CA GLU A 19 2.77 -13.95 4.87
C GLU A 19 1.38 -14.05 4.23
N ARG A 20 1.04 -15.26 3.78
CA ARG A 20 -0.28 -15.57 3.19
C ARG A 20 -1.47 -15.21 4.09
N THR A 21 -1.31 -15.30 5.41
CA THR A 21 -2.39 -14.99 6.37
C THR A 21 -2.69 -13.49 6.37
N VAL A 22 -1.65 -12.65 6.39
CA VAL A 22 -1.78 -11.19 6.32
C VAL A 22 -2.44 -10.77 5.00
N LYS A 23 -1.98 -11.33 3.88
CA LYS A 23 -2.59 -11.05 2.57
C LYS A 23 -4.08 -11.36 2.52
N ARG A 24 -4.51 -12.52 3.03
CA ARG A 24 -5.93 -12.90 3.06
C ARG A 24 -6.76 -11.99 3.96
N LEU A 25 -6.20 -11.57 5.09
CA LEU A 25 -6.87 -10.63 6.00
C LEU A 25 -7.08 -9.27 5.32
N LEU A 26 -6.04 -8.76 4.67
CA LEU A 26 -6.10 -7.49 3.93
C LEU A 26 -7.03 -7.59 2.72
N GLU A 27 -6.99 -8.70 1.98
CA GLU A 27 -7.91 -8.99 0.88
C GLU A 27 -9.37 -8.96 1.32
N PHE A 28 -9.70 -9.63 2.42
CA PHE A 28 -11.04 -9.60 2.99
C PHE A 28 -11.43 -8.18 3.43
N GLY A 29 -10.55 -7.48 4.14
CA GLY A 29 -10.80 -6.12 4.62
C GLY A 29 -11.05 -5.11 3.51
N PHE A 30 -10.17 -5.09 2.51
CA PHE A 30 -10.26 -4.17 1.37
C PHE A 30 -11.45 -4.44 0.47
N THR A 31 -11.72 -5.71 0.18
CA THR A 31 -12.88 -6.08 -0.64
C THR A 31 -14.17 -5.63 0.04
N ARG A 32 -14.28 -5.81 1.36
CA ARG A 32 -15.43 -5.33 2.14
C ARG A 32 -15.55 -3.80 2.15
N ALA A 33 -14.42 -3.09 2.08
CA ALA A 33 -14.37 -1.64 1.99
C ALA A 33 -14.57 -1.10 0.56
N GLY A 34 -14.76 -1.96 -0.44
CA GLY A 34 -15.03 -1.58 -1.83
C GLY A 34 -13.78 -1.27 -2.67
N TYR A 35 -12.63 -1.83 -2.30
CA TYR A 35 -11.39 -1.77 -3.09
C TYR A 35 -11.19 -3.05 -3.91
N GLU A 36 -10.58 -2.91 -5.08
CA GLU A 36 -9.93 -4.02 -5.78
C GLU A 36 -8.57 -4.28 -5.14
N ILE A 37 -8.21 -5.56 -4.99
CA ILE A 37 -6.92 -5.93 -4.42
C ILE A 37 -6.14 -6.81 -5.39
N VAL A 38 -4.84 -6.53 -5.48
CA VAL A 38 -3.84 -7.37 -6.10
C VAL A 38 -2.80 -7.68 -5.05
N THR A 39 -2.28 -8.90 -5.02
CA THR A 39 -1.29 -9.28 -4.02
C THR A 39 -0.03 -9.84 -4.66
N ALA A 40 1.12 -9.59 -4.03
CA ALA A 40 2.42 -10.15 -4.38
C ALA A 40 3.00 -10.88 -3.18
N ALA A 41 3.75 -11.96 -3.41
CA ALA A 41 4.46 -12.72 -2.38
C ALA A 41 5.86 -12.18 -2.09
N ASP A 42 6.42 -11.38 -2.99
CA ASP A 42 7.75 -10.80 -2.82
C ASP A 42 7.88 -9.46 -3.55
N SER A 43 9.02 -8.80 -3.29
CA SER A 43 9.36 -7.49 -3.84
C SER A 43 9.51 -7.46 -5.37
N ALA A 44 9.91 -8.58 -6.00
CA ALA A 44 10.10 -8.64 -7.44
C ALA A 44 8.74 -8.70 -8.14
N GLU A 45 7.87 -9.61 -7.69
CA GLU A 45 6.48 -9.69 -8.14
C GLU A 45 5.73 -8.38 -7.85
N GLY A 46 5.96 -7.79 -6.67
CA GLY A 46 5.38 -6.51 -6.28
C GLY A 46 5.76 -5.37 -7.24
N LEU A 47 7.03 -5.28 -7.64
CA LEU A 47 7.48 -4.24 -8.58
C LEU A 47 6.87 -4.44 -9.98
N GLU A 48 6.77 -5.68 -10.45
CA GLU A 48 6.12 -5.98 -11.72
C GLU A 48 4.64 -5.59 -11.70
N LEU A 49 3.93 -5.95 -10.63
CA LEU A 49 2.51 -5.62 -10.46
C LEU A 49 2.28 -4.12 -10.26
N ALA A 50 3.20 -3.40 -9.61
CA ALA A 50 3.12 -1.94 -9.51
C ALA A 50 3.11 -1.28 -10.89
N ARG A 51 3.87 -1.82 -11.85
CA ARG A 51 3.93 -1.32 -13.24
C ARG A 51 2.74 -1.75 -14.10
N THR A 52 2.33 -3.01 -13.98
CA THR A 52 1.37 -3.63 -14.90
C THR A 52 -0.07 -3.47 -14.42
N ALA A 53 -0.33 -3.59 -13.11
CA ALA A 53 -1.67 -3.48 -12.55
C ALA A 53 -2.10 -2.02 -12.30
N CYS A 54 -1.15 -1.08 -12.31
CA CYS A 54 -1.35 0.35 -12.05
C CYS A 54 -2.21 0.61 -10.80
N PRO A 55 -1.79 0.16 -9.61
CA PRO A 55 -2.56 0.33 -8.39
C PRO A 55 -2.62 1.81 -7.98
N ASP A 56 -3.69 2.18 -7.28
CA ASP A 56 -3.82 3.50 -6.67
C ASP A 56 -2.98 3.64 -5.38
N TYR A 57 -2.72 2.51 -4.71
CA TYR A 57 -1.95 2.42 -3.46
C TYR A 57 -1.09 1.16 -3.43
N ILE A 58 0.09 1.25 -2.83
CA ILE A 58 0.92 0.09 -2.51
C ILE A 58 1.02 -0.03 -1.00
N MET A 59 0.66 -1.18 -0.46
CA MET A 59 1.00 -1.60 0.90
C MET A 59 2.20 -2.52 0.83
N LEU A 60 3.31 -2.09 1.43
CA LEU A 60 4.57 -2.80 1.37
C LEU A 60 4.97 -3.22 2.77
N ASN A 61 5.02 -4.53 3.01
CA ASN A 61 5.67 -5.06 4.20
C ASN A 61 7.19 -5.04 3.99
N LEU A 62 7.93 -4.46 4.93
CA LEU A 62 9.39 -4.56 5.00
C LEU A 62 9.80 -5.87 5.68
N ALA A 63 9.31 -6.99 5.16
CA ALA A 63 9.64 -8.31 5.70
C ALA A 63 11.12 -8.67 5.44
N THR A 64 11.59 -9.70 6.14
CA THR A 64 13.01 -10.06 6.19
C THR A 64 13.39 -10.91 4.96
N PRO A 65 14.44 -10.55 4.20
CA PRO A 65 15.39 -9.47 4.47
C PRO A 65 14.86 -8.09 4.07
N ARG A 66 14.95 -7.15 5.02
CA ARG A 66 14.54 -5.73 4.93
C ARG A 66 15.01 -5.04 3.65
N THR A 67 16.18 -5.44 3.14
CA THR A 67 16.80 -4.89 1.94
C THR A 67 15.89 -5.02 0.72
N ALA A 68 15.19 -6.13 0.56
CA ALA A 68 14.32 -6.36 -0.60
C ALA A 68 13.15 -5.36 -0.65
N GLY A 69 12.49 -5.11 0.49
CA GLY A 69 11.42 -4.11 0.59
C GLY A 69 11.93 -2.70 0.31
N CYS A 70 13.09 -2.33 0.86
CA CYS A 70 13.68 -1.01 0.62
C CYS A 70 14.08 -0.81 -0.86
N GLU A 71 14.66 -1.85 -1.48
CA GLU A 71 15.01 -1.84 -2.90
C GLU A 71 13.77 -1.68 -3.78
N MET A 72 12.67 -2.38 -3.46
CA MET A 72 11.41 -2.18 -4.17
C MET A 72 10.88 -0.76 -4.01
N LEU A 73 10.88 -0.21 -2.79
CA LEU A 73 10.43 1.17 -2.56
C LEU A 73 11.23 2.16 -3.40
N HIS A 74 12.56 2.03 -3.40
CA HIS A 74 13.42 2.87 -4.23
C HIS A 74 13.12 2.70 -5.72
N ALA A 75 12.92 1.48 -6.21
CA ALA A 75 12.59 1.22 -7.61
C ALA A 75 11.25 1.83 -8.00
N VAL A 76 10.22 1.70 -7.15
CA VAL A 76 8.90 2.32 -7.34
C VAL A 76 8.99 3.84 -7.41
N LYS A 77 9.80 4.45 -6.53
CA LYS A 77 9.95 5.91 -6.47
C LYS A 77 10.86 6.49 -7.55
N ALA A 78 11.78 5.71 -8.09
CA ALA A 78 12.68 6.14 -9.16
C ALA A 78 12.03 6.05 -10.57
N ASP A 79 11.01 5.22 -10.74
CA ASP A 79 10.34 5.00 -12.02
C ASP A 79 9.17 5.99 -12.22
N PRO A 80 9.18 6.87 -13.24
CA PRO A 80 8.11 7.84 -13.48
C PRO A 80 6.71 7.24 -13.61
N ALA A 81 6.59 5.98 -14.05
CA ALA A 81 5.32 5.30 -14.18
C ALA A 81 4.69 4.94 -12.82
N THR A 82 5.51 4.76 -11.78
CA THR A 82 5.07 4.31 -10.45
C THR A 82 5.38 5.31 -9.33
N ALA A 83 6.20 6.33 -9.57
CA ALA A 83 6.67 7.26 -8.55
C ALA A 83 5.55 8.05 -7.86
N GLY A 84 4.48 8.34 -8.61
CA GLY A 84 3.28 9.00 -8.10
C GLY A 84 2.37 8.11 -7.26
N ILE A 85 2.63 6.79 -7.20
CA ILE A 85 1.82 5.87 -6.42
C ILE A 85 2.19 6.03 -4.93
N PRO A 86 1.23 6.36 -4.06
CA PRO A 86 1.46 6.41 -2.62
C PRO A 86 1.81 5.02 -2.09
N VAL A 87 2.89 4.96 -1.31
CA VAL A 87 3.36 3.73 -0.67
C VAL A 87 3.13 3.84 0.83
N VAL A 88 2.42 2.87 1.39
CA VAL A 88 2.18 2.72 2.82
C VAL A 88 3.02 1.55 3.32
N LEU A 89 3.90 1.80 4.28
CA LEU A 89 4.68 0.73 4.90
C LEU A 89 3.85 0.01 5.95
N VAL A 90 3.87 -1.31 5.91
CA VAL A 90 3.37 -2.19 6.98
C VAL A 90 4.58 -2.73 7.72
N THR A 91 4.62 -2.58 9.05
CA THR A 91 5.77 -3.03 9.85
C THR A 91 5.37 -3.62 11.19
N ASP A 92 6.01 -4.73 11.58
CA ASP A 92 5.95 -5.29 12.95
C ASP A 92 6.89 -4.55 13.92
N PHE A 93 7.87 -3.83 13.36
CA PHE A 93 8.93 -3.20 14.14
C PHE A 93 8.70 -1.70 14.19
N GLY A 94 8.14 -1.24 15.30
CA GLY A 94 8.18 0.17 15.71
C GLY A 94 9.58 0.61 16.14
N ARG A 95 10.63 0.22 15.40
CA ARG A 95 11.98 0.73 15.61
C ARG A 95 12.14 2.01 14.81
N ASP A 96 12.43 3.11 15.51
CA ASP A 96 12.48 4.47 14.97
C ASP A 96 13.31 4.60 13.68
N ASP A 97 14.39 3.82 13.54
CA ASP A 97 15.24 3.81 12.36
C ASP A 97 14.52 3.34 11.09
N ASP A 98 13.65 2.35 11.17
CA ASP A 98 12.96 1.80 9.99
C ASP A 98 11.91 2.77 9.46
N ILE A 99 11.20 3.43 10.39
CA ILE A 99 10.25 4.49 10.07
C ILE A 99 11.02 5.68 9.47
N PHE A 100 12.14 6.07 10.06
CA PHE A 100 12.97 7.17 9.58
C PHE A 100 13.52 6.93 8.16
N GLN A 101 14.05 5.73 7.87
CA GLN A 101 14.53 5.39 6.54
C GLN A 101 13.38 5.33 5.52
N GLY A 102 12.22 4.79 5.89
CA GLY A 102 11.03 4.81 5.04
C GLY A 102 10.61 6.24 4.68
N TRP A 103 10.61 7.15 5.65
CA TRP A 103 10.32 8.57 5.40
C TRP A 103 11.30 9.23 4.45
N LEU A 104 12.61 9.00 4.63
CA LEU A 104 13.62 9.52 3.71
C LEU A 104 13.45 8.98 2.29
N ALA A 105 12.96 7.75 2.15
CA ALA A 105 12.66 7.11 0.87
C ALA A 105 11.31 7.54 0.25
N GLY A 106 10.54 8.42 0.90
CA GLY A 106 9.35 9.05 0.33
C GLY A 106 8.06 8.25 0.48
N VAL A 107 7.91 7.47 1.56
CA VAL A 107 6.64 6.80 1.89
C VAL A 107 5.57 7.84 2.25
N SER A 108 4.31 7.50 1.96
CA SER A 108 3.17 8.36 2.24
C SER A 108 2.65 8.18 3.66
N ALA A 109 2.81 6.99 4.21
CA ALA A 109 2.40 6.65 5.57
C ALA A 109 3.05 5.36 6.06
N TYR A 110 2.88 5.10 7.35
CA TYR A 110 3.22 3.86 8.03
C TYR A 110 2.02 3.33 8.82
N ILE A 111 1.88 2.02 8.88
CA ILE A 111 0.94 1.30 9.74
C ILE A 111 1.68 0.17 10.45
N THR A 112 1.43 0.00 11.74
CA THR A 112 2.02 -1.06 12.55
C THR A 112 1.11 -2.28 12.58
N ASN A 113 1.69 -3.46 12.55
CA ASN A 113 0.96 -4.69 12.83
C ASN A 113 0.59 -4.79 14.33
N PRO A 114 -0.54 -5.45 14.68
CA PRO A 114 -1.52 -6.04 13.76
C PRO A 114 -2.38 -4.96 13.06
N VAL A 115 -2.52 -5.07 11.74
CA VAL A 115 -3.34 -4.12 10.96
C VAL A 115 -4.83 -4.34 11.23
N ASN A 116 -5.51 -3.29 11.69
CA ASN A 116 -6.97 -3.22 11.71
C ASN A 116 -7.48 -2.66 10.38
N VAL A 117 -8.50 -3.31 9.80
CA VAL A 117 -9.13 -2.90 8.55
C VAL A 117 -9.72 -1.48 8.64
N GLU A 118 -10.26 -1.09 9.80
CA GLU A 118 -10.82 0.25 9.99
C GLU A 118 -9.74 1.33 9.94
N ASP A 119 -8.61 1.11 10.62
CA ASP A 119 -7.45 2.00 10.60
C ASP A 119 -6.90 2.18 9.19
N LEU A 120 -6.93 1.10 8.40
CA LEU A 120 -6.46 1.09 7.03
C LEU A 120 -7.34 1.92 6.10
N SER A 121 -8.67 1.74 6.19
CA SER A 121 -9.62 2.52 5.40
C SER A 121 -9.52 4.03 5.70
N THR A 122 -9.36 4.37 6.98
CA THR A 122 -9.18 5.75 7.46
C THR A 122 -7.87 6.34 6.93
N LEU A 123 -6.78 5.57 6.97
CA LEU A 123 -5.48 6.00 6.47
C LEU A 123 -5.52 6.30 4.97
N LEU A 124 -6.12 5.41 4.18
CA LEU A 124 -6.23 5.62 2.73
C LEU A 124 -7.09 6.85 2.41
N GLN A 125 -8.25 7.01 3.05
CA GLN A 125 -9.10 8.21 2.90
C GLN A 125 -8.34 9.51 3.20
N ARG A 126 -7.46 9.47 4.20
CA ARG A 126 -6.63 10.62 4.58
C ARG A 126 -5.56 10.91 3.51
N ILE A 127 -4.90 9.88 2.96
CA ILE A 127 -3.99 10.02 1.82
C ILE A 127 -4.73 10.60 0.60
N GLU A 128 -5.95 10.13 0.31
CA GLU A 128 -6.77 10.67 -0.79
C GLU A 128 -7.07 12.16 -0.60
N SER A 129 -7.42 12.53 0.63
CA SER A 129 -7.75 13.92 0.98
C SER A 129 -6.57 14.85 0.72
N TYR A 130 -5.34 14.43 1.04
CA TYR A 130 -4.13 15.22 0.72
C TYR A 130 -3.85 15.29 -0.77
N ARG A 131 -4.08 14.21 -1.53
CA ARG A 131 -3.89 14.20 -2.99
C ARG A 131 -4.89 15.09 -3.72
N ASN A 132 -6.12 15.17 -3.25
CA ASN A 132 -7.17 15.99 -3.88
C ASN A 132 -7.05 17.48 -3.51
N ALA A 133 -6.28 17.81 -2.48
CA ALA A 133 -6.07 19.18 -2.00
C ALA A 133 -4.81 19.86 -2.59
N ALA A 134 -3.96 19.10 -3.29
CA ALA A 134 -2.73 19.56 -3.94
C ALA A 134 -2.93 19.69 -5.46
#